data_AF-A0A9E1N6X9-F1
#
_entry.id   AF-A0A9E1N6X9-F1
#
_cell.length_a   1.000
_cell.length_b   1.000
_cell.length_c   1.000
_cell.angle_alpha   90.00
_cell.angle_beta   90.00
_cell.angle_gamma   90.00
#
_symmetry.space_group_name_H-M   'P 1'
#
loop_
_entity.id
_entity.type
_entity.pdbx_description
1 polymer ?
#
loop_
_entity_poly.entity_id
_entity_poly.type
_entity_poly.pdbx_seq_one_letter_code
_entity_poly.pdbx_strand_id
1 'polypeptide(L)' 'MVKILSNDEEKYSLMDWIGSAIGIVVAGFIVFILIWPLIDPTPNKSSSLKENIHKATEK' A
#
# COMPACT_ATOMS: atom_id res chain seq x y z
N MET A 1 -28.96 7.77 -36.16
CA MET A 1 -28.39 8.46 -34.99
C MET A 1 -28.70 7.64 -33.72
N VAL A 2 -28.24 6.39 -33.64
CA VAL A 2 -28.49 5.49 -32.48
C VAL A 2 -27.20 4.78 -32.03
N LYS A 3 -26.20 4.67 -32.90
CA LYS A 3 -24.98 3.89 -32.66
C LYS A 3 -23.90 4.60 -31.83
N ILE A 4 -24.04 5.91 -31.57
CA ILE A 4 -23.05 6.69 -30.80
C ILE A 4 -23.36 6.63 -29.30
N LEU A 5 -24.64 6.70 -28.90
CA LEU A 5 -25.03 6.67 -27.47
C LEU A 5 -24.59 5.38 -26.74
N SER A 6 -24.71 4.22 -27.39
CA SER A 6 -24.43 2.93 -26.75
C SER A 6 -22.95 2.70 -26.40
N ASN A 7 -22.03 3.31 -27.15
CA ASN A 7 -20.59 3.09 -26.97
C ASN A 7 -20.01 3.97 -25.85
N ASP A 8 -20.59 5.14 -25.60
CA ASP A 8 -20.15 6.02 -24.52
C ASP A 8 -20.64 5.49 -23.16
N GLU A 9 -21.88 5.00 -23.06
CA GLU A 9 -22.39 4.37 -21.83
C GLU A 9 -21.60 3.12 -21.42
N GLU A 10 -21.18 2.28 -22.37
CA GLU A 10 -20.30 1.13 -22.09
C GLU A 10 -18.92 1.57 -21.58
N LYS A 11 -18.32 2.62 -22.16
CA LYS A 11 -17.01 3.12 -21.72
C LYS A 11 -17.05 3.72 -20.32
N TYR A 12 -18.10 4.47 -19.99
CA TYR A 12 -18.29 5.00 -18.64
C TYR A 12 -18.48 3.86 -17.62
N SER A 13 -19.25 2.83 -17.98
CA SER A 13 -19.44 1.64 -17.14
C SER A 13 -18.14 0.86 -16.90
N LEU A 14 -17.30 0.71 -17.93
CA LEU A 14 -15.98 0.08 -17.79
C LEU A 14 -15.04 0.92 -16.91
N MET A 15 -15.02 2.25 -17.09
CA MET A 15 -14.21 3.15 -16.25
C MET A 15 -14.58 3.08 -14.77
N ASP A 16 -15.87 2.98 -14.47
CA ASP A 16 -16.36 2.84 -13.09
C ASP A 16 -15.93 1.51 -12.46
N TRP A 17 -15.97 0.42 -13.24
CA TRP A 17 -15.48 -0.89 -12.81
C TRP A 17 -13.97 -0.91 -12.54
N ILE A 18 -13.17 -0.31 -13.43
CA ILE A 18 -11.71 -0.17 -13.23
C ILE A 18 -11.43 0.68 -11.99
N GLY A 19 -12.14 1.80 -11.81
CA GLY A 19 -11.98 2.68 -10.65
C GLY A 19 -12.29 1.96 -9.33
N SER A 20 -13.38 1.21 -9.30
CA SER A 20 -13.77 0.40 -8.14
C SER A 20 -12.75 -0.71 -7.83
N ALA A 21 -12.27 -1.42 -8.85
CA ALA A 21 -11.24 -2.45 -8.69
C ALA A 21 -9.92 -1.87 -8.14
N ILE A 22 -9.47 -0.72 -8.66
CA ILE A 22 -8.28 -0.03 -8.17
C ILE A 22 -8.49 0.42 -6.71
N GLY A 23 -9.67 0.97 -6.39
CA GLY A 23 -10.01 1.40 -5.03
C GLY A 23 -9.89 0.27 -4.01
N ILE A 24 -10.38 -0.93 -4.33
CA ILE A 24 -10.28 -2.12 -3.48
C ILE A 24 -8.82 -2.53 -3.27
N VAL A 25 -8.02 -2.56 -4.34
CA VAL A 25 -6.59 -2.92 -4.26
C VAL A 25 -5.82 -1.92 -3.40
N VAL A 26 -6.06 -0.62 -3.58
CA VAL A 26 -5.41 0.44 -2.81
C VAL A 26 -5.82 0.39 -1.33
N ALA A 27 -7.11 0.25 -1.03
CA ALA A 27 -7.59 0.12 0.34
C ALA A 27 -6.99 -1.11 1.04
N GLY A 28 -6.94 -2.26 0.34
CA GLY A 28 -6.28 -3.47 0.84
C GLY A 28 -4.79 -3.27 1.09
N PHE A 29 -4.10 -2.56 0.20
CA PHE A 29 -2.66 -2.30 0.34
C PHE A 29 -2.34 -1.38 1.52
N ILE A 30 -3.17 -0.35 1.76
CA ILE A 30 -3.04 0.52 2.94
C ILE A 30 -3.21 -0.29 4.22
N VAL A 31 -4.26 -1.12 4.30
CA VAL A 31 -4.51 -1.99 5.46
C VAL A 31 -3.36 -2.98 5.65
N PHE A 32 -2.84 -3.54 4.55
CA PHE A 32 -1.71 -4.45 4.57
C PHE A 32 -0.47 -3.80 5.15
N ILE A 33 -0.08 -2.59 4.72
CA ILE A 33 1.07 -1.86 5.28
C ILE A 33 0.89 -1.57 6.77
N LEU A 34 -0.33 -1.28 7.22
CA LEU A 34 -0.61 -1.01 8.63
C LEU A 34 -0.53 -2.27 9.50
N ILE A 35 -0.98 -3.41 8.97
CA ILE A 35 -0.96 -4.70 9.67
C ILE A 35 0.41 -5.38 9.58
N TRP A 36 1.15 -5.15 8.49
CA TRP A 36 2.49 -5.70 8.25
C TRP A 36 3.45 -5.58 9.45
N PRO A 37 3.65 -4.41 10.08
CA PRO A 37 4.53 -4.27 11.24
C PRO A 37 4.00 -4.97 12.51
N LEU A 38 2.71 -5.35 12.53
CA LEU A 38 2.12 -6.11 13.63
C LEU A 38 2.43 -7.62 13.51
N ILE A 39 2.47 -8.14 12.28
CA ILE A 39 2.72 -9.56 11.99
C ILE A 39 4.21 -9.86 11.89
N ASP A 40 4.95 -9.03 11.17
CA ASP A 40 6.41 -9.05 11.13
C ASP A 40 6.91 -7.73 11.73
N PRO A 41 6.95 -7.64 13.07
CA PRO A 41 7.61 -6.52 13.72
C PRO A 41 9.07 -6.59 13.30
N THR A 42 9.40 -5.82 12.25
CA THR A 42 10.76 -5.70 11.69
C THR A 42 11.70 -5.65 12.89
N PRO A 43 12.49 -6.72 13.13
CA PRO A 43 13.18 -6.88 14.39
C PRO A 43 14.08 -5.67 14.50
N ASN A 44 13.80 -4.87 15.50
CA ASN A 44 14.44 -3.62 15.83
C ASN A 44 15.97 -3.75 15.67
N LYS A 45 16.48 -3.46 14.47
CA LYS A 45 17.92 -3.46 14.18
C LYS A 45 18.60 -2.20 14.73
N SER A 46 17.98 -1.47 15.66
CA SER A 46 18.70 -0.41 16.40
C SER A 46 19.79 -0.98 17.33
N SER A 47 19.85 -2.31 17.53
CA SER A 47 20.94 -2.96 18.28
C SER A 47 22.33 -2.67 17.71
N SER A 48 22.51 -2.46 16.40
CA SER A 48 23.83 -2.14 15.83
C SER A 48 24.29 -0.71 16.13
N LEU A 49 23.37 0.22 16.36
CA LEU A 49 23.70 1.59 16.79
C LEU A 49 23.93 1.65 18.29
N LYS A 50 23.13 0.91 19.07
CA LYS A 50 23.25 0.82 20.53
C LYS A 50 24.54 0.12 20.97
N GLU A 51 24.96 -0.93 20.27
CA GLU A 51 26.18 -1.67 20.59
C GLU A 51 27.45 -0.84 20.32
N ASN A 52 27.47 -0.03 19.26
CA ASN A 52 28.63 0.80 18.92
C ASN A 52 28.78 2.05 19.81
N ILE A 53 27.67 2.62 20.29
CA ILE A 53 27.72 3.77 21.22
C ILE A 53 28.23 3.31 22.59
N HIS A 54 27.80 2.14 23.09
CA HIS A 54 28.30 1.62 24.36
C HIS A 54 29.81 1.34 24.33
N LYS A 55 30.32 0.76 23.23
CA LYS A 55 31.77 0.54 23.02
C LYS A 55 32.57 1.84 22.87
N ALA A 56 31.95 2.96 22.51
CA ALA A 56 32.61 4.26 22.37
C ALA A 56 32.59 5.09 23.68
N THR A 57 31.66 4.83 24.59
CA THR A 57 31.56 5.48 25.91
C THR A 57 32.40 4.79 26.99
N GLU A 58 32.85 3.55 26.76
CA GLU A 58 33.78 2.83 27.67
C GLU A 58 35.27 3.04 27.34
N LYS A 59 35.62 4.08 26.56
CA LYS A 59 36.99 4.61 26.44
C LYS A 59 37.09 5.97 27.09
#